data_AF-A0A8H7WYE8-F1
#
_entry.id   AF-A0A8H7WYE8-F1
#
_cell.length_a   1.000
_cell.length_b   1.000
_cell.length_c   1.000
_cell.angle_alpha   90.00
_cell.angle_beta   90.00
_cell.angle_gamma   90.00
#
_symmetry.space_group_name_H-M   'P 1'
#
loop_
_entity.id
_entity.type
_entity.pdbx_description
1 polymer ?
#
loop_
_entity_poly.entity_id
_entity_poly.type
_entity_poly.pdbx_seq_one_letter_code
_entity_poly.pdbx_strand_id
1 'polypeptide(L)'
;MASQQQPPAKFPLTSTSTALALLLPIHLSSDINALRRIHDKSYTKWPPHINILYPFIPILSLHHAIPLLQTHLSSLPFSKLHVTLDDVGVFKHRKNATVFLKPDEEIDDVLRRLRADLA
;
A
#
# COMPACT_ATOMS: atom_id res chain seq x y z
N MET A 1 14.43 6.00 -37.08
CA MET A 1 15.16 5.92 -35.80
C MET A 1 14.27 5.22 -34.81
N ALA A 2 14.54 3.95 -34.52
CA ALA A 2 13.72 3.17 -33.59
C ALA A 2 14.18 3.48 -32.16
N SER A 3 13.33 4.17 -31.41
CA SER A 3 13.52 4.37 -29.98
C SER A 3 13.47 3.01 -29.31
N GLN A 4 14.63 2.49 -28.90
CA GLN A 4 14.71 1.28 -28.08
C GLN A 4 14.06 1.61 -26.73
N GLN A 5 12.84 1.11 -26.51
CA GLN A 5 12.22 1.12 -25.20
C GLN A 5 13.02 0.15 -24.32
N GLN A 6 13.90 0.72 -23.51
CA GLN A 6 14.62 0.00 -22.47
C GLN A 6 13.58 -0.64 -21.54
N PRO A 7 13.65 -1.96 -21.29
CA PRO A 7 12.68 -2.61 -20.41
C PRO A 7 12.69 -1.89 -19.05
N PRO A 8 11.52 -1.71 -18.40
CA PRO A 8 11.45 -1.02 -17.12
C PRO A 8 12.40 -1.70 -16.12
N ALA A 9 13.24 -0.90 -15.48
CA ALA A 9 14.15 -1.40 -14.45
C ALA A 9 13.33 -2.08 -13.35
N LYS A 10 13.51 -3.39 -13.16
CA LYS A 10 12.90 -4.13 -12.05
C LYS A 10 13.65 -3.80 -10.77
N PHE A 11 12.96 -3.21 -9.80
CA PHE A 11 13.53 -2.93 -8.50
C PHE A 11 13.27 -4.10 -7.55
N PRO A 12 14.28 -4.60 -6.82
CA PRO A 12 14.06 -5.65 -5.83
C PRO A 12 13.23 -5.12 -4.66
N LEU A 13 12.12 -5.80 -4.36
CA LEU A 13 11.21 -5.49 -3.25
C LEU A 13 11.72 -6.09 -1.93
N THR A 14 12.86 -5.58 -1.44
CA THR A 14 13.58 -6.19 -0.31
C THR A 14 13.56 -5.37 0.97
N SER A 15 13.09 -4.12 0.94
CA SER A 15 13.14 -3.23 2.10
C SER A 15 11.86 -3.29 2.92
N THR A 16 11.98 -3.66 4.19
CA THR A 16 10.91 -3.58 5.19
C THR A 16 10.75 -2.18 5.80
N SER A 17 11.58 -1.23 5.38
CA SER A 17 11.56 0.16 5.86
C SER A 17 10.80 1.10 4.92
N THR A 18 10.34 0.59 3.79
CA THR A 18 9.55 1.33 2.79
C THR A 18 8.35 0.49 2.38
N ALA A 19 7.28 1.17 1.95
CA ALA A 19 6.07 0.56 1.45
C ALA A 19 5.47 1.46 0.36
N LEU A 20 4.76 0.87 -0.59
CA LEU A 20 3.78 1.60 -1.41
C LEU A 20 2.41 1.31 -0.83
N ALA A 21 1.69 2.35 -0.40
CA ALA A 21 0.45 2.20 0.32
C ALA A 21 -0.54 3.32 0.00
N LEU A 22 -1.83 3.04 0.17
CA LEU A 22 -2.88 4.05 0.22
C LEU A 22 -2.95 4.61 1.64
N LEU A 23 -2.85 5.93 1.78
CA LEU A 23 -2.98 6.60 3.06
C LEU A 23 -4.43 6.98 3.31
N LEU A 24 -4.91 6.75 4.53
CA LEU A 24 -6.25 7.18 4.90
C LEU A 24 -6.27 8.72 5.05
N PRO A 25 -7.37 9.38 4.65
CA PRO A 25 -7.58 10.79 4.96
C PRO A 25 -7.44 11.08 6.45
N ILE A 26 -6.90 12.25 6.78
CA ILE A 26 -6.62 12.65 8.18
C ILE A 26 -7.88 12.56 9.05
N HIS A 27 -9.03 12.95 8.52
CA HIS A 27 -10.30 12.95 9.25
C HIS A 27 -10.79 11.53 9.64
N LEU A 28 -10.42 10.49 8.88
CA LEU A 28 -10.73 9.08 9.21
C LEU A 28 -9.65 8.44 10.09
N SER A 29 -8.49 9.09 10.22
CA SER A 29 -7.34 8.49 10.87
C SER A 29 -7.45 8.50 12.41
N SER A 30 -8.22 9.40 13.00
CA SER A 30 -8.29 9.61 14.46
C SER A 30 -8.78 8.37 15.22
N ASP A 31 -9.91 7.80 14.82
CA ASP A 31 -10.51 6.64 15.50
C ASP A 31 -9.66 5.38 15.34
N ILE A 32 -9.12 5.19 14.14
CA ILE A 32 -8.18 4.10 13.84
C ILE A 32 -6.92 4.25 14.67
N ASN A 33 -6.38 5.47 14.79
CA ASN A 33 -5.20 5.75 15.60
C ASN A 33 -5.45 5.56 17.09
N ALA A 34 -6.66 5.80 17.60
CA ALA A 34 -6.99 5.53 19.00
C ALA A 34 -6.80 4.04 19.36
N LEU A 35 -7.22 3.14 18.47
CA LEU A 35 -7.01 1.69 18.60
C LEU A 35 -5.54 1.31 18.38
N ARG A 36 -4.93 1.81 17.30
CA ARG A 36 -3.53 1.50 16.95
C ARG A 36 -2.56 1.93 18.04
N ARG A 37 -2.80 3.06 18.72
CA ARG A 37 -1.96 3.51 19.83
C ARG A 37 -1.83 2.46 20.95
N ILE A 38 -2.86 1.64 21.16
CA ILE A 38 -2.90 0.62 22.21
C ILE A 38 -2.34 -0.72 21.70
N HIS A 39 -2.68 -1.10 20.47
CA HIS A 39 -2.47 -2.46 19.97
C HIS A 39 -1.39 -2.61 18.89
N ASP A 40 -1.02 -1.53 18.19
CA ASP A 40 -0.12 -1.56 17.03
C ASP A 40 1.25 -0.94 17.35
N LYS A 41 2.29 -1.79 17.36
CA LYS A 41 3.69 -1.38 17.56
C LYS A 41 4.22 -0.44 16.46
N SER A 42 3.58 -0.45 15.29
CA SER A 42 3.92 0.39 14.15
C SER A 42 3.22 1.75 14.17
N TYR A 43 2.37 2.02 15.17
CA TYR A 43 1.61 3.27 15.30
C TYR A 43 2.49 4.52 15.13
N THR A 44 3.67 4.54 15.76
CA THR A 44 4.58 5.70 15.71
C THR A 44 5.37 5.82 14.40
N LYS A 45 5.45 4.73 13.63
CA LYS A 45 6.27 4.65 12.41
C LYS A 45 5.45 4.90 11.15
N TRP A 46 4.24 4.37 11.13
CA TRP A 46 3.40 4.35 9.94
C TRP A 46 2.04 4.96 10.24
N PRO A 47 1.55 5.90 9.43
CA PRO A 47 0.16 6.35 9.51
C PRO A 47 -0.81 5.19 9.21
N PRO A 48 -2.11 5.31 9.50
CA PRO A 48 -3.10 4.34 9.01
C PRO A 48 -3.02 4.23 7.49
N HIS A 49 -2.89 3.01 6.98
CA HIS A 49 -2.65 2.76 5.57
C HIS A 49 -3.17 1.39 5.13
N ILE A 50 -3.32 1.23 3.81
CA ILE A 50 -3.54 -0.05 3.14
C ILE A 50 -2.32 -0.36 2.28
N ASN A 51 -1.62 -1.45 2.57
CA ASN A 51 -0.42 -1.83 1.82
C ASN A 51 -0.80 -2.31 0.41
N ILE A 52 -0.17 -1.72 -0.61
CA ILE A 52 -0.19 -2.22 -1.99
C ILE A 52 1.03 -3.10 -2.22
N LEU A 53 2.23 -2.58 -1.94
CA LEU A 53 3.49 -3.34 -1.96
C LEU A 53 4.23 -3.20 -0.63
N TYR A 54 4.45 -4.35 0.01
CA TYR A 54 5.30 -4.50 1.18
C TYR A 54 5.86 -5.93 1.22
N PRO A 55 7.18 -6.13 1.41
CA PRO A 55 8.24 -5.10 1.41
C PRO A 55 8.29 -4.30 0.09
N PHE A 56 8.96 -3.15 0.08
CA PHE A 56 9.10 -2.32 -1.12
C PHE A 56 10.58 -2.07 -1.44
N ILE A 57 10.90 -1.06 -2.25
CA ILE A 57 12.26 -0.81 -2.72
C ILE A 57 13.08 -0.04 -1.67
N PRO A 58 14.40 -0.27 -1.57
CA PRO A 58 15.26 0.48 -0.67
C PRO A 58 15.14 2.00 -0.86
N ILE A 59 15.28 2.75 0.23
CA ILE A 59 15.16 4.23 0.24
C ILE A 59 16.06 4.90 -0.81
N LEU A 60 17.27 4.37 -1.01
CA LEU A 60 18.25 4.88 -1.97
C LEU A 60 17.80 4.67 -3.42
N SER A 61 16.87 3.75 -3.69
CA SER A 61 16.35 3.47 -5.02
C SER A 61 15.05 4.23 -5.33
N LEU A 62 14.42 4.88 -4.35
CA LEU A 62 13.14 5.58 -4.52
C LEU A 62 13.19 6.65 -5.61
N HIS A 63 14.28 7.40 -5.71
CA HIS A 63 14.41 8.49 -6.69
C HIS A 63 14.32 7.99 -8.15
N HIS A 64 14.69 6.74 -8.42
CA HIS A 64 14.56 6.14 -9.75
C HIS A 64 13.15 5.57 -9.99
N ALA A 65 12.50 5.03 -8.97
CA ALA A 65 11.21 4.37 -9.13
C ALA A 65 10.02 5.33 -9.09
N ILE A 66 10.11 6.43 -8.32
CA ILE A 66 9.02 7.40 -8.17
C ILE A 66 8.53 7.93 -9.53
N PRO A 67 9.39 8.37 -10.47
CA PRO A 67 8.92 8.86 -11.78
C PRO A 67 8.20 7.78 -12.61
N LEU A 68 8.66 6.53 -12.53
CA LEU A 68 8.06 5.40 -13.24
C LEU A 68 6.68 5.07 -12.66
N LEU A 69 6.58 5.05 -11.33
CA LEU A 69 5.31 4.88 -10.63
C LEU A 69 4.34 6.00 -10.95
N GLN A 70 4.78 7.27 -10.91
CA GLN A 70 3.93 8.41 -11.25
C GLN A 70 3.38 8.28 -12.67
N THR A 71 4.22 7.92 -13.64
CA THR A 71 3.81 7.73 -15.04
C THR A 71 2.75 6.63 -15.14
N HIS A 72 3.00 5.48 -14.52
CA HIS A 72 2.09 4.35 -14.58
C HIS A 72 0.76 4.64 -13.86
N LEU A 73 0.83 5.15 -12.63
CA LEU A 73 -0.34 5.45 -11.79
C LEU A 73 -1.20 6.59 -12.33
N SER A 74 -0.62 7.55 -13.06
CA SER A 74 -1.39 8.64 -13.67
C SER A 74 -2.35 8.17 -14.76
N SER A 75 -2.13 6.99 -15.32
CA SER A 75 -3.04 6.39 -16.31
C SER A 75 -4.24 5.68 -15.68
N LEU A 76 -4.21 5.45 -14.37
CA LEU A 76 -5.24 4.71 -13.65
C LEU A 76 -6.33 5.65 -13.12
N PRO A 77 -7.61 5.24 -13.15
CA PRO A 77 -8.73 6.09 -12.76
C PRO A 77 -8.93 6.18 -11.23
N PHE A 78 -7.88 6.52 -10.48
CA PHE A 78 -7.93 6.61 -9.01
C PHE A 78 -8.96 7.60 -8.46
N SER A 79 -9.33 8.63 -9.23
CA SER A 79 -10.36 9.58 -8.85
C SER A 79 -11.76 8.96 -8.68
N LYS A 80 -11.96 7.74 -9.18
CA LYS A 80 -13.21 6.98 -9.05
C LYS A 80 -13.11 5.85 -8.02
N LEU A 81 -11.96 5.68 -7.37
CA LEU A 81 -11.78 4.62 -6.39
C LEU A 81 -12.47 4.98 -5.08
N HIS A 82 -13.53 4.27 -4.76
CA HIS A 82 -14.23 4.36 -3.49
C HIS A 82 -13.88 3.14 -2.65
N VAL A 83 -13.19 3.33 -1.53
CA VAL A 83 -12.81 2.24 -0.63
C VAL A 83 -13.76 2.23 0.57
N THR A 84 -14.60 1.21 0.66
CA THR A 84 -15.40 0.93 1.86
C THR A 84 -14.65 -0.03 2.77
N LEU A 85 -14.61 0.26 4.06
CA LEU A 85 -13.96 -0.55 5.10
C LEU A 85 -15.00 -0.85 6.19
N ASP A 86 -15.90 -1.80 5.93
CA ASP A 86 -17.09 -2.06 6.75
C ASP A 86 -17.04 -3.38 7.54
N ASP A 87 -15.99 -4.17 7.36
CA ASP A 87 -15.79 -5.43 8.06
C ASP A 87 -14.44 -5.49 8.79
N VAL A 88 -14.30 -6.44 9.70
CA VAL A 88 -13.08 -6.67 10.49
C VAL A 88 -12.43 -7.98 10.09
N GLY A 89 -11.21 -7.88 9.58
CA GLY A 89 -10.34 -9.01 9.28
C GLY A 89 -9.37 -9.33 10.41
N VAL A 90 -8.93 -10.59 10.48
CA VAL A 90 -7.94 -11.05 11.46
C VAL A 90 -6.90 -11.96 10.81
N PHE A 91 -5.62 -11.59 10.92
CA PHE A 91 -4.50 -12.50 10.67
C PHE A 91 -4.03 -13.09 12.00
N LYS A 92 -4.19 -14.40 12.17
CA LYS A 92 -3.74 -15.12 13.37
C LYS A 92 -2.26 -15.49 13.24
N HIS A 93 -1.49 -15.17 14.26
CA HIS A 93 -0.10 -15.62 14.44
C HIS A 93 -0.02 -16.52 15.66
N ARG A 94 1.14 -17.15 15.89
CA ARG A 94 1.33 -18.11 16.99
C ARG A 94 1.02 -17.54 18.38
N LYS A 95 1.32 -16.26 18.63
CA LYS A 95 1.20 -15.62 19.97
C LYS A 95 0.39 -14.33 19.97
N ASN A 96 -0.04 -13.85 18.81
CA ASN A 96 -0.78 -12.59 18.66
C ASN A 96 -1.64 -12.65 17.41
N ALA A 97 -2.42 -11.60 17.18
CA ALA A 97 -3.19 -11.44 15.97
C ALA A 97 -3.05 -10.00 15.46
N THR A 98 -3.11 -9.84 14.15
CA THR A 98 -3.31 -8.54 13.53
C THR A 98 -4.80 -8.40 13.22
N VAL A 99 -5.45 -7.43 13.85
CA VAL A 99 -6.83 -7.04 13.54
C VAL A 99 -6.79 -5.84 12.61
N PHE A 100 -7.58 -5.85 11.55
CA PHE A 100 -7.59 -4.79 10.55
C PHE A 100 -9.01 -4.54 10.02
N LEU A 101 -9.26 -3.33 9.55
CA LEU A 101 -10.47 -3.04 8.79
C LEU A 101 -10.30 -3.62 7.39
N LYS A 102 -11.21 -4.49 7.00
CA LYS A 102 -11.19 -5.22 5.74
C LYS A 102 -11.99 -4.43 4.70
N PRO A 103 -11.48 -4.29 3.47
CA PRO A 103 -12.29 -3.76 2.39
C PRO A 103 -13.40 -4.74 1.98
N ASP A 104 -14.43 -4.23 1.31
CA ASP A 104 -15.38 -5.08 0.60
C ASP A 104 -14.68 -5.91 -0.49
N GLU A 105 -15.37 -6.94 -1.00
CA GLU A 105 -14.80 -7.88 -1.97
C GLU A 105 -14.41 -7.22 -3.30
N GLU A 106 -15.21 -6.25 -3.77
CA GLU A 106 -14.93 -5.55 -5.03
C GLU A 106 -13.62 -4.75 -4.93
N ILE A 107 -13.44 -4.06 -3.82
CA ILE A 107 -12.25 -3.26 -3.57
C ILE A 107 -11.04 -4.14 -3.26
N ASP A 108 -11.20 -5.26 -2.56
CA ASP A 108 -10.11 -6.22 -2.38
C ASP A 108 -9.57 -6.70 -3.75
N ASP A 109 -10.46 -7.03 -4.69
CA ASP A 109 -10.08 -7.43 -6.05
C ASP A 109 -9.38 -6.31 -6.84
N VAL A 110 -9.85 -5.08 -6.75
CA VAL A 110 -9.20 -3.92 -7.37
C VAL A 110 -7.78 -3.74 -6.81
N LEU A 111 -7.60 -3.81 -5.49
CA LEU A 111 -6.29 -3.65 -4.85
C LEU A 111 -5.34 -4.80 -5.19
N ARG A 112 -5.85 -6.03 -5.33
CA ARG A 112 -5.07 -7.19 -5.79
C ARG A 112 -4.56 -7.02 -7.22
N ARG A 113 -5.42 -6.56 -8.14
CA ARG A 113 -5.01 -6.25 -9.53
C ARG A 113 -3.95 -5.16 -9.58
N LEU A 114 -4.18 -4.06 -8.85
CA LEU A 114 -3.20 -2.98 -8.74
C LEU A 114 -1.85 -3.48 -8.22
N ARG A 115 -1.86 -4.36 -7.21
CA ARG A 115 -0.62 -4.97 -6.70
C ARG A 115 0.07 -5.82 -7.76
N ALA A 116 -0.67 -6.62 -8.52
CA ALA A 116 -0.12 -7.48 -9.55
C ALA A 116 0.51 -6.68 -10.71
N ASP A 117 -0.10 -5.55 -11.07
CA ASP A 117 0.40 -4.67 -12.14
C ASP A 117 1.69 -3.93 -11.73
N LEU A 118 1.93 -3.73 -10.43
CA LEU A 118 3.05 -2.98 -9.89
C LEU A 118 4.24 -3.84 -9.38
N ALA A 119 4.05 -5.15 -9.20
CA ALA A 119 5.04 -6.09 -8.64
C ALA A 119 5.94 -6.70 -9.72
#